data_AF-E9APJ4-F1
#
_entry.id   AF-E9APJ4-F1
#
_cell.length_a   1.000
_cell.length_b   1.000
_cell.length_c   1.000
_cell.angle_alpha   90.00
_cell.angle_beta   90.00
_cell.angle_gamma   90.00
#
_symmetry.space_group_name_H-M   'P 1'
#
loop_
_entity.id
_entity.type
_entity.pdbx_description
1 polymer ?
#
loop_
_entity_poly.entity_id
_entity_poly.type
_entity_poly.pdbx_seq_one_letter_code
_entity_poly.pdbx_strand_id
1 'polypeptide(L)'
;MDIWTAELRRAHLWLLEDDTYRNSVMKPQRLLGHLEGDAVVEVLKFAPGNLRLTLAAVSPKARLLAELLESRLPMTLRLLLDDTTVMHELVSDAAGASFLQQLDAVAWWIEKCGIPVSVRGDETVVTLLASSRVRPILRGVSLSLLARACPIPAEVLLHLERIDMCGEAFASLPALPSQMTQLRELHVARCTSAALLRLYQLPSLTTLSIESKIDMEPVGNETVAANPQQNLDRVDEIDMRLLTSARSLQHLRLSNSGLSVVSGFACCESLSTVTVVDCERLLSLSSLGHAVLLRSISISWSAVSDLGALAACSCLERITFDTCRAMESLAALAGAPRLREVDVFCSGVRDVNGLASCPCLETLCLTGCRFVTDLSPLAGAPRLRIIDASFSTVRNLQGLGTCPSLEVVRLDACIAVHNLNPLADAPSLKYVFVKGLDHAALVYPSSLTPKIFPTAAGRSPQ
;
A
#
# COMPACT_ATOMS: atom_id res chain seq x y z
N MET A 1 -8.60 1.15 -26.20
CA MET A 1 -7.42 1.40 -25.33
C MET A 1 -6.88 2.79 -25.62
N ASP A 2 -7.72 3.81 -25.74
CA ASP A 2 -8.37 4.61 -24.68
C ASP A 2 -7.37 5.46 -23.89
N ILE A 3 -7.05 6.61 -24.47
CA ILE A 3 -6.24 7.70 -23.90
C ILE A 3 -6.68 8.04 -22.46
N TRP A 4 -7.98 7.93 -22.17
CA TRP A 4 -8.57 8.30 -20.88
C TRP A 4 -8.30 7.30 -19.74
N THR A 5 -8.36 5.99 -20.00
CA THR A 5 -7.93 5.00 -18.98
C THR A 5 -6.43 5.09 -18.74
N ALA A 6 -5.66 5.45 -19.77
CA ALA A 6 -4.23 5.74 -19.62
C ALA A 6 -3.96 7.04 -18.85
N GLU A 7 -4.80 8.08 -18.99
CA GLU A 7 -4.70 9.33 -18.22
C GLU A 7 -5.08 9.15 -16.76
N LEU A 8 -6.20 8.48 -16.47
CA LEU A 8 -6.58 8.13 -15.11
C LEU A 8 -5.53 7.26 -14.43
N ARG A 9 -5.01 6.24 -15.12
CA ARG A 9 -3.92 5.41 -14.59
C ARG A 9 -2.64 6.22 -14.37
N ARG A 10 -2.26 7.11 -15.30
CA ARG A 10 -1.08 7.97 -15.14
C ARG A 10 -1.24 8.92 -13.95
N ALA A 11 -2.38 9.60 -13.83
CA ALA A 11 -2.67 10.49 -12.71
C ALA A 11 -2.70 9.73 -11.38
N HIS A 12 -3.32 8.54 -11.36
CA HIS A 12 -3.35 7.69 -10.17
C HIS A 12 -1.94 7.22 -9.77
N LEU A 13 -1.15 6.70 -10.73
CA LEU A 13 0.24 6.29 -10.51
C LEU A 13 1.11 7.45 -10.01
N TRP A 14 0.89 8.65 -10.54
CA TRP A 14 1.59 9.85 -10.08
C TRP A 14 1.19 10.23 -8.65
N LEU A 15 -0.11 10.26 -8.34
CA LEU A 15 -0.61 10.57 -7.00
C LEU A 15 -0.24 9.49 -5.97
N LEU A 16 -0.02 8.24 -6.40
CA LEU A 16 0.50 7.20 -5.53
C LEU A 16 1.92 7.50 -5.04
N GLU A 17 2.65 8.49 -5.54
CA GLU A 17 3.90 8.92 -4.92
C GLU A 17 3.67 9.73 -3.62
N ASP A 18 2.47 10.31 -3.45
CA ASP A 18 2.06 11.14 -2.32
C ASP A 18 1.40 10.31 -1.20
N ASP A 19 2.03 10.25 -0.02
CA ASP A 19 1.52 9.53 1.15
C ASP A 19 0.16 10.05 1.63
N THR A 20 -0.13 11.33 1.43
CA THR A 20 -1.43 11.89 1.79
C THR A 20 -2.52 11.35 0.89
N TYR A 21 -2.22 11.09 -0.40
CA TYR A 21 -3.14 10.43 -1.31
C TYR A 21 -3.26 8.93 -1.01
N ARG A 22 -2.14 8.23 -0.75
CA ARG A 22 -2.13 6.79 -0.39
C ARG A 22 -3.02 6.48 0.82
N ASN A 23 -2.98 7.36 1.82
CA ASN A 23 -3.74 7.19 3.07
C ASN A 23 -5.07 7.95 3.08
N SER A 24 -5.45 8.58 1.95
CA SER A 24 -6.69 9.33 1.84
C SER A 24 -7.90 8.39 1.79
N VAL A 25 -8.92 8.69 2.60
CA VAL A 25 -10.26 8.10 2.44
C VAL A 25 -10.99 8.69 1.22
N MET A 26 -10.49 9.80 0.70
CA MET A 26 -11.05 10.58 -0.42
C MET A 26 -10.20 10.45 -1.69
N LYS A 27 -9.59 9.28 -1.93
CA LYS A 27 -8.80 9.00 -3.15
C LYS A 27 -9.55 9.34 -4.45
N PRO A 28 -10.85 9.02 -4.61
CA PRO A 28 -11.58 9.41 -5.80
C PRO A 28 -11.67 10.92 -5.98
N GLN A 29 -11.99 11.67 -4.91
CA GLN A 29 -12.11 13.13 -5.01
C GLN A 29 -10.77 13.81 -5.27
N ARG A 30 -9.67 13.30 -4.71
CA ARG A 30 -8.33 13.83 -4.97
C ARG A 30 -7.83 13.52 -6.38
N LEU A 31 -8.11 12.31 -6.89
CA LEU A 31 -7.82 11.95 -8.28
C LEU A 31 -8.58 12.86 -9.24
N LEU A 32 -9.86 13.10 -8.97
CA LEU A 32 -10.70 14.02 -9.75
C LEU A 32 -10.23 15.48 -9.61
N GLY A 33 -9.74 15.89 -8.44
CA GLY A 33 -9.12 17.20 -8.21
C GLY A 33 -7.86 17.40 -9.05
N HIS A 34 -7.08 16.34 -9.27
CA HIS A 34 -5.91 16.38 -10.16
C HIS A 34 -6.30 16.45 -11.66
N LEU A 35 -7.53 16.09 -11.99
CA LEU A 35 -8.11 16.26 -13.34
C LEU A 35 -8.83 17.61 -13.49
N GLU A 36 -8.75 18.51 -12.51
CA GLU A 36 -9.25 19.89 -12.62
C GLU A 36 -8.54 20.63 -13.76
N GLY A 37 -9.33 21.13 -14.71
CA GLY A 37 -8.86 21.65 -16.00
C GLY A 37 -9.49 20.94 -17.20
N ASP A 38 -10.06 19.75 -17.00
CA ASP A 38 -10.87 19.11 -18.03
C ASP A 38 -12.24 19.79 -18.18
N ALA A 39 -12.57 20.18 -19.41
CA ALA A 39 -13.79 20.92 -19.74
C ALA A 39 -15.08 20.20 -19.28
N VAL A 40 -15.07 18.86 -19.21
CA VAL A 40 -16.24 18.07 -18.79
C VAL A 40 -16.42 18.13 -17.26
N VAL A 41 -15.33 18.14 -16.50
CA VAL A 41 -15.34 18.20 -15.03
C VAL A 41 -15.82 19.57 -14.54
N GLU A 42 -15.34 20.64 -15.17
CA GLU A 42 -15.74 22.03 -14.86
C GLU A 42 -17.22 22.28 -15.15
N VAL A 43 -17.74 21.79 -16.28
CA VAL A 43 -19.16 21.94 -16.63
C VAL A 43 -20.07 21.19 -15.64
N LEU A 44 -19.64 20.03 -15.14
CA LEU A 44 -20.43 19.23 -14.19
C LEU A 44 -20.47 19.80 -12.78
N LYS A 45 -19.40 20.47 -12.32
CA LYS A 45 -19.34 21.08 -10.99
C LYS A 45 -20.29 22.27 -10.81
N PHE A 46 -20.59 23.00 -11.88
CA PHE A 46 -21.31 24.28 -11.80
C PHE A 46 -22.70 24.29 -12.46
N ALA A 47 -23.20 23.14 -12.93
CA ALA A 47 -24.41 23.08 -13.74
C ALA A 47 -25.72 22.95 -12.94
N PRO A 48 -26.79 23.70 -13.30
CA PRO A 48 -28.15 23.45 -12.83
C PRO A 48 -28.73 22.16 -13.44
N GLY A 49 -29.66 21.51 -12.72
CA GLY A 49 -30.11 20.12 -12.97
C GLY A 49 -30.59 19.73 -14.38
N ASN A 50 -30.88 20.66 -15.28
CA ASN A 50 -31.30 20.40 -16.66
C ASN A 50 -30.13 20.05 -17.62
N LEU A 51 -28.87 20.33 -17.26
CA LEU A 51 -27.69 20.01 -18.09
C LEU A 51 -27.40 18.50 -18.17
N ARG A 52 -27.98 17.70 -17.28
CA ARG A 52 -27.74 16.25 -17.15
C ARG A 52 -28.15 15.44 -18.37
N LEU A 53 -29.30 15.76 -18.98
CA LEU A 53 -29.78 15.09 -20.20
C LEU A 53 -28.88 15.40 -21.40
N THR A 54 -28.33 16.62 -21.43
CA THR A 54 -27.46 17.08 -22.52
C THR A 54 -26.09 16.43 -22.42
N LEU A 55 -25.47 16.40 -21.23
CA LEU A 55 -24.17 15.74 -21.03
C LEU A 55 -24.24 14.22 -21.17
N ALA A 56 -25.37 13.61 -20.79
CA ALA A 56 -25.66 12.20 -21.07
C ALA A 56 -25.59 11.87 -22.56
N ALA A 57 -26.02 12.79 -23.42
CA ALA A 57 -26.01 12.62 -24.86
C ALA A 57 -24.64 12.93 -25.51
N VAL A 58 -23.72 13.59 -24.79
CA VAL A 58 -22.39 13.98 -25.31
C VAL A 58 -21.40 12.83 -25.23
N SER A 59 -21.29 12.15 -24.09
CA SER A 59 -20.49 10.92 -24.01
C SER A 59 -20.82 10.04 -22.79
N PRO A 60 -20.60 8.72 -22.91
CA PRO A 60 -20.67 7.78 -21.79
C PRO A 60 -19.88 8.18 -20.56
N LYS A 61 -18.68 8.72 -20.78
CA LYS A 61 -17.72 9.06 -19.73
C LYS A 61 -18.21 10.29 -18.93
N ALA A 62 -18.77 11.28 -19.62
CA ALA A 62 -19.37 12.46 -18.98
C ALA A 62 -20.61 12.10 -18.14
N ARG A 63 -21.44 11.17 -18.64
CA ARG A 63 -22.61 10.68 -17.90
C ARG A 63 -22.22 10.01 -16.58
N LEU A 64 -21.27 9.10 -16.65
CA LEU A 64 -20.77 8.35 -15.49
C LEU A 64 -20.13 9.29 -14.44
N LEU A 65 -19.35 10.27 -14.87
CA LEU A 65 -18.72 11.25 -13.98
C LEU A 65 -19.77 12.12 -13.26
N ALA A 66 -20.82 12.53 -13.98
CA ALA A 66 -21.97 13.23 -13.41
C ALA A 66 -22.68 12.39 -12.35
N GLU A 67 -22.92 11.12 -12.64
CA GLU A 67 -23.60 10.18 -11.75
C GLU A 67 -22.79 9.88 -10.47
N LEU A 68 -21.46 9.80 -10.56
CA LEU A 68 -20.54 9.64 -9.42
C LEU A 68 -20.46 10.90 -8.55
N LEU A 69 -20.34 12.09 -9.15
CA LEU A 69 -20.23 13.36 -8.43
C LEU A 69 -21.52 13.74 -7.69
N GLU A 70 -22.68 13.41 -8.27
CA GLU A 70 -23.97 13.79 -7.71
C GLU A 70 -24.51 12.81 -6.65
N SER A 71 -23.74 11.80 -6.23
CA SER A 71 -24.15 10.76 -5.26
C SER A 71 -25.45 10.01 -5.62
N ARG A 72 -25.86 10.06 -6.90
CA ARG A 72 -27.15 9.51 -7.36
C ARG A 72 -27.04 8.08 -7.86
N LEU A 73 -25.81 7.58 -8.05
CA LEU A 73 -25.61 6.15 -8.01
C LEU A 73 -25.92 5.71 -6.57
N PRO A 74 -26.70 4.64 -6.36
CA PRO A 74 -26.80 4.03 -5.04
C PRO A 74 -25.39 3.83 -4.47
N MET A 75 -25.24 3.82 -3.14
CA MET A 75 -23.97 3.61 -2.40
C MET A 75 -23.15 2.35 -2.80
N THR A 76 -23.67 1.62 -3.78
CA THR A 76 -23.21 0.39 -4.39
C THR A 76 -22.22 0.61 -5.55
N LEU A 77 -22.25 1.66 -6.38
CA LEU A 77 -21.21 1.85 -7.43
C LEU A 77 -20.10 2.83 -6.97
N ARG A 78 -18.87 2.33 -6.84
CA ARG A 78 -17.68 3.06 -6.39
C ARG A 78 -16.54 3.00 -7.41
N LEU A 79 -15.57 3.90 -7.30
CA LEU A 79 -14.28 3.75 -7.98
C LEU A 79 -13.32 3.01 -7.05
N LEU A 80 -12.94 1.80 -7.44
CA LEU A 80 -11.87 1.06 -6.80
C LEU A 80 -10.54 1.56 -7.36
N LEU A 81 -9.70 2.03 -6.44
CA LEU A 81 -8.39 2.60 -6.70
C LEU A 81 -7.38 1.81 -5.87
N ASP A 82 -6.56 1.02 -6.55
CA ASP A 82 -5.47 0.23 -5.99
C ASP A 82 -4.16 0.57 -6.71
N ASP A 83 -3.02 0.16 -6.16
CA ASP A 83 -1.67 0.61 -6.56
C ASP A 83 -1.40 0.56 -8.08
N THR A 84 -2.11 -0.29 -8.82
CA THR A 84 -2.00 -0.45 -10.28
C THR A 84 -3.33 -0.39 -11.04
N THR A 85 -4.47 -0.33 -10.35
CA THR A 85 -5.78 -0.52 -11.00
C THR A 85 -6.81 0.56 -10.65
N VAL A 86 -7.53 0.95 -11.70
CA VAL A 86 -8.70 1.81 -11.62
C VAL A 86 -9.86 1.00 -12.20
N MET A 87 -10.81 0.63 -11.34
CA MET A 87 -11.98 -0.16 -11.72
C MET A 87 -13.25 0.44 -11.14
N HIS A 88 -14.38 0.11 -11.74
CA HIS A 88 -15.69 0.31 -11.13
C HIS A 88 -15.98 -0.82 -10.17
N GLU A 89 -16.26 -0.55 -8.90
CA GLU A 89 -16.66 -1.55 -7.93
C GLU A 89 -18.14 -1.46 -7.62
N LEU A 90 -18.86 -2.55 -7.87
CA LEU A 90 -20.25 -2.76 -7.50
C LEU A 90 -20.30 -3.47 -6.15
N VAL A 91 -20.63 -2.75 -5.09
CA VAL A 91 -20.82 -3.23 -3.72
C VAL A 91 -22.28 -3.65 -3.51
N SER A 92 -22.50 -4.87 -3.06
CA SER A 92 -23.80 -5.54 -3.14
C SER A 92 -24.53 -5.70 -1.81
N ASP A 93 -24.15 -4.94 -0.78
CA ASP A 93 -24.57 -5.10 0.64
C ASP A 93 -26.09 -5.18 0.92
N ALA A 94 -26.96 -4.95 -0.08
CA ALA A 94 -28.40 -5.25 -0.05
C ALA A 94 -29.01 -5.34 -1.46
N ALA A 95 -28.48 -6.17 -2.36
CA ALA A 95 -29.02 -6.27 -3.72
C ALA A 95 -30.39 -6.98 -3.80
N GLY A 96 -31.46 -6.19 -3.74
CA GLY A 96 -32.81 -6.60 -4.16
C GLY A 96 -33.05 -6.43 -5.67
N ALA A 97 -34.24 -6.78 -6.17
CA ALA A 97 -34.61 -6.66 -7.59
C ALA A 97 -34.47 -5.23 -8.16
N SER A 98 -34.59 -4.21 -7.30
CA SER A 98 -34.36 -2.80 -7.66
C SER A 98 -32.91 -2.50 -8.08
N PHE A 99 -31.94 -3.22 -7.51
CA PHE A 99 -30.52 -3.04 -7.85
C PHE A 99 -30.20 -3.55 -9.25
N LEU A 100 -30.75 -4.70 -9.65
CA LEU A 100 -30.55 -5.24 -11.01
C LEU A 100 -31.17 -4.32 -12.07
N GLN A 101 -32.36 -3.77 -11.82
CA GLN A 101 -33.00 -2.79 -12.73
C GLN A 101 -32.17 -1.51 -12.88
N GLN A 102 -31.58 -1.01 -11.78
CA GLN A 102 -30.71 0.17 -11.81
C GLN A 102 -29.38 -0.13 -12.50
N LEU A 103 -28.81 -1.30 -12.25
CA LEU A 103 -27.59 -1.74 -12.94
C LEU A 103 -27.83 -1.88 -14.43
N ASP A 104 -28.99 -2.37 -14.87
CA ASP A 104 -29.35 -2.46 -16.28
C ASP A 104 -29.41 -1.08 -16.97
N ALA A 105 -29.78 -0.03 -16.23
CA ALA A 105 -29.81 1.34 -16.74
C ALA A 105 -28.40 1.93 -16.95
N VAL A 106 -27.41 1.47 -16.17
CA VAL A 106 -26.04 2.03 -16.18
C VAL A 106 -25.02 1.10 -16.85
N ALA A 107 -25.28 -0.20 -16.94
CA ALA A 107 -24.37 -1.22 -17.48
C ALA A 107 -23.91 -0.91 -18.91
N TRP A 108 -24.81 -0.40 -19.75
CA TRP A 108 -24.47 0.04 -21.11
C TRP A 108 -23.44 1.18 -21.10
N TRP A 109 -23.60 2.15 -20.19
CA TRP A 109 -22.65 3.25 -20.05
C TRP A 109 -21.31 2.79 -19.50
N ILE A 110 -21.32 1.87 -18.53
CA ILE A 110 -20.09 1.29 -17.96
C ILE A 110 -19.28 0.58 -19.06
N GLU A 111 -19.94 -0.24 -19.88
CA GLU A 111 -19.32 -0.88 -21.04
C GLU A 111 -18.69 0.15 -21.98
N LYS A 112 -19.44 1.20 -22.34
CA LYS A 112 -18.94 2.24 -23.25
C LYS A 112 -17.86 3.15 -22.66
N CYS A 113 -17.74 3.22 -21.33
CA CYS A 113 -16.66 3.94 -20.68
C CYS A 113 -15.32 3.20 -20.80
N GLY A 114 -15.34 1.89 -21.05
CA GLY A 114 -14.13 1.08 -21.19
C GLY A 114 -13.32 0.93 -19.90
N ILE A 115 -13.92 1.27 -18.75
CA ILE A 115 -13.32 1.04 -17.42
C ILE A 115 -13.87 -0.30 -16.91
N PRO A 116 -13.00 -1.26 -16.55
CA PRO A 116 -13.40 -2.58 -16.12
C PRO A 116 -14.26 -2.57 -14.85
N VAL A 117 -15.09 -3.60 -14.69
CA VAL A 117 -15.97 -3.76 -13.54
C VAL A 117 -15.45 -4.82 -12.59
N SER A 118 -15.50 -4.51 -11.30
CA SER A 118 -15.33 -5.40 -10.17
C SER A 118 -16.64 -5.50 -9.39
N VAL A 119 -16.96 -6.66 -8.85
CA VAL A 119 -18.14 -6.85 -7.99
C VAL A 119 -17.68 -7.31 -6.62
N ARG A 120 -18.22 -6.70 -5.56
CA ARG A 120 -17.97 -7.04 -4.16
C ARG A 120 -19.27 -7.49 -3.48
N GLY A 121 -19.26 -8.66 -2.85
CA GLY A 121 -20.40 -9.14 -2.07
C GLY A 121 -20.34 -10.63 -1.72
N ASP A 122 -21.46 -11.16 -1.25
CA ASP A 122 -21.68 -12.53 -0.81
C ASP A 122 -22.50 -13.34 -1.85
N GLU A 123 -23.73 -13.75 -1.54
CA GLU A 123 -24.58 -14.54 -2.44
C GLU A 123 -25.13 -13.71 -3.61
N THR A 124 -25.23 -12.41 -3.42
CA THR A 124 -25.75 -11.46 -4.41
C THR A 124 -24.78 -11.24 -5.59
N VAL A 125 -23.51 -11.62 -5.44
CA VAL A 125 -22.56 -11.66 -6.57
C VAL A 125 -23.02 -12.68 -7.62
N VAL A 126 -23.62 -13.79 -7.20
CA VAL A 126 -24.07 -14.86 -8.10
C VAL A 126 -25.20 -14.39 -9.02
N THR A 127 -26.13 -13.61 -8.49
CA THR A 127 -27.24 -13.05 -9.28
C THR A 127 -26.72 -12.03 -10.30
N LEU A 128 -25.67 -11.28 -9.95
CA LEU A 128 -25.00 -10.37 -10.88
C LEU A 128 -24.20 -11.10 -11.95
N LEU A 129 -23.52 -12.20 -11.59
CA LEU A 129 -22.78 -13.06 -12.52
C LEU A 129 -23.72 -13.77 -13.51
N ALA A 130 -24.98 -14.00 -13.12
CA ALA A 130 -26.02 -14.50 -14.00
C ALA A 130 -26.53 -13.45 -15.01
N SER A 131 -26.30 -12.15 -14.78
CA SER A 131 -26.67 -11.09 -15.72
C SER A 131 -25.81 -11.11 -16.98
N SER A 132 -26.46 -11.20 -18.14
CA SER A 132 -25.81 -11.23 -19.45
C SER A 132 -25.12 -9.91 -19.83
N ARG A 133 -25.47 -8.79 -19.18
CA ARG A 133 -24.90 -7.47 -19.46
C ARG A 133 -23.61 -7.17 -18.69
N VAL A 134 -23.49 -7.69 -17.47
CA VAL A 134 -22.31 -7.43 -16.61
C VAL A 134 -21.19 -8.42 -16.93
N ARG A 135 -21.54 -9.67 -17.26
CA ARG A 135 -20.58 -10.75 -17.54
C ARG A 135 -19.47 -10.39 -18.55
N PRO A 136 -19.74 -9.71 -19.69
CA PRO A 136 -18.69 -9.40 -20.67
C PRO A 136 -17.64 -8.39 -20.18
N ILE A 137 -18.07 -7.45 -19.33
CA ILE A 137 -17.26 -6.32 -18.84
C ILE A 137 -16.64 -6.58 -17.45
N LEU A 138 -17.04 -7.67 -16.81
CA LEU A 138 -16.52 -8.08 -15.52
C LEU A 138 -15.05 -8.52 -15.66
N ARG A 139 -14.21 -7.94 -14.81
CA ARG A 139 -12.79 -8.26 -14.70
C ARG A 139 -12.33 -8.50 -13.26
N GLY A 140 -13.07 -8.03 -12.27
CA GLY A 140 -12.79 -8.25 -10.86
C GLY A 140 -13.93 -8.91 -10.11
N VAL A 141 -13.62 -9.78 -9.15
CA VAL A 141 -14.60 -10.24 -8.15
C VAL A 141 -13.94 -10.23 -6.77
N SER A 142 -14.63 -9.69 -5.77
CA SER A 142 -14.29 -9.74 -4.35
C SER A 142 -15.45 -10.41 -3.60
N LEU A 143 -15.19 -11.58 -3.02
CA LEU A 143 -16.16 -12.34 -2.25
C LEU A 143 -15.96 -12.09 -0.76
N SER A 144 -17.06 -12.10 0.00
CA SER A 144 -16.99 -11.99 1.46
C SER A 144 -16.17 -13.13 2.07
N LEU A 145 -15.51 -12.86 3.20
CA LEU A 145 -14.72 -13.85 3.96
C LEU A 145 -15.55 -15.04 4.49
N LEU A 146 -16.88 -14.91 4.48
CA LEU A 146 -17.83 -15.94 4.90
C LEU A 146 -18.12 -16.96 3.78
N ALA A 147 -17.86 -16.62 2.52
CA ALA A 147 -18.04 -17.54 1.40
C ALA A 147 -17.00 -18.66 1.47
N ARG A 148 -17.45 -19.89 1.77
CA ARG A 148 -16.61 -21.09 1.88
C ARG A 148 -16.53 -21.93 0.61
N ALA A 149 -17.49 -21.76 -0.29
CA ALA A 149 -17.51 -22.39 -1.60
C ALA A 149 -17.49 -21.31 -2.68
N CYS A 150 -16.73 -21.51 -3.76
CA CYS A 150 -16.73 -20.58 -4.88
C CYS A 150 -18.08 -20.64 -5.61
N PRO A 151 -18.86 -19.55 -5.63
CA PRO A 151 -20.15 -19.57 -6.31
C PRO A 151 -20.04 -19.08 -7.76
N ILE A 152 -18.80 -18.86 -8.25
CA ILE A 152 -18.52 -18.28 -9.56
C ILE A 152 -18.49 -19.38 -10.62
N PRO A 153 -19.27 -19.27 -11.72
CA PRO A 153 -19.20 -20.21 -12.83
C PRO A 153 -17.82 -20.24 -13.51
N ALA A 154 -17.38 -21.42 -13.96
CA ALA A 154 -16.08 -21.62 -14.60
C ALA A 154 -15.83 -20.69 -15.80
N GLU A 155 -16.85 -20.43 -16.62
CA GLU A 155 -16.77 -19.53 -17.78
C GLU A 155 -16.36 -18.11 -17.40
N VAL A 156 -16.84 -17.61 -16.27
CA VAL A 156 -16.53 -16.26 -15.81
C VAL A 156 -15.11 -16.20 -15.27
N LEU A 157 -14.71 -17.22 -14.48
CA LEU A 157 -13.36 -17.32 -13.91
C LEU A 157 -12.24 -17.23 -14.96
N LEU A 158 -12.45 -17.74 -16.17
CA LEU A 158 -11.47 -17.71 -17.26
C LEU A 158 -11.18 -16.29 -17.80
N HIS A 159 -12.07 -15.33 -17.56
CA HIS A 159 -11.97 -13.95 -18.06
C HIS A 159 -11.63 -12.93 -16.96
N LEU A 160 -11.57 -13.36 -15.69
CA LEU A 160 -11.24 -12.46 -14.59
C LEU A 160 -9.75 -12.12 -14.58
N GLU A 161 -9.48 -10.84 -14.36
CA GLU A 161 -8.14 -10.28 -14.16
C GLU A 161 -7.80 -10.14 -12.68
N ARG A 162 -8.82 -9.96 -11.82
CA ARG A 162 -8.68 -9.83 -10.36
C ARG A 162 -9.65 -10.74 -9.62
N ILE A 163 -9.13 -11.44 -8.61
CA ILE A 163 -9.91 -12.24 -7.68
C ILE A 163 -9.51 -11.90 -6.26
N ASP A 164 -10.50 -11.72 -5.40
CA ASP A 164 -10.37 -11.60 -3.96
C ASP A 164 -11.41 -12.53 -3.30
N MET A 165 -10.94 -13.46 -2.49
CA MET A 165 -11.81 -14.43 -1.81
C MET A 165 -11.10 -15.12 -0.64
N CYS A 166 -11.89 -15.79 0.19
CA CYS A 166 -11.39 -16.67 1.24
C CYS A 166 -10.70 -17.93 0.65
N GLY A 167 -9.74 -18.50 1.36
CA GLY A 167 -8.96 -19.67 0.95
C GLY A 167 -9.82 -20.91 0.71
N GLU A 168 -10.88 -21.12 1.49
CA GLU A 168 -11.83 -22.21 1.26
C GLU A 168 -12.58 -22.04 -0.09
N ALA A 169 -13.04 -20.82 -0.39
CA ALA A 169 -13.63 -20.51 -1.69
C ALA A 169 -12.62 -20.68 -2.83
N PHE A 170 -11.38 -20.24 -2.65
CA PHE A 170 -10.35 -20.42 -3.66
C PHE A 170 -9.99 -21.90 -3.91
N ALA A 171 -9.91 -22.70 -2.85
CA ALA A 171 -9.64 -24.13 -2.95
C ALA A 171 -10.76 -24.89 -3.68
N SER A 172 -12.00 -24.40 -3.58
CA SER A 172 -13.20 -24.97 -4.21
C SER A 172 -13.47 -24.47 -5.62
N LEU A 173 -12.53 -23.77 -6.26
CA LEU A 173 -12.68 -23.32 -7.65
C LEU A 173 -13.02 -24.50 -8.59
N PRO A 174 -14.11 -24.37 -9.38
CA PRO A 174 -14.53 -25.41 -10.33
C PRO A 174 -13.62 -25.49 -11.56
N ALA A 175 -12.97 -24.38 -11.93
CA ALA A 175 -12.04 -24.33 -13.05
C ALA A 175 -10.65 -24.84 -12.66
N LEU A 176 -9.89 -25.34 -13.64
CA LEU A 176 -8.46 -25.63 -13.48
C LEU A 176 -7.69 -24.30 -13.45
N PRO A 177 -6.89 -24.02 -12.39
CA PRO A 177 -6.17 -22.75 -12.28
C PRO A 177 -5.22 -22.48 -13.46
N SER A 178 -4.68 -23.54 -14.08
CA SER A 178 -3.84 -23.45 -15.27
C SER A 178 -4.52 -22.80 -16.48
N GLN A 179 -5.86 -22.80 -16.53
CA GLN A 179 -6.63 -22.18 -17.62
C GLN A 179 -6.92 -20.69 -17.38
N MET A 180 -6.72 -20.19 -16.15
CA MET A 180 -7.00 -18.81 -15.74
C MET A 180 -5.88 -17.87 -16.19
N THR A 181 -5.65 -17.82 -17.50
CA THR A 181 -4.51 -17.12 -18.13
C THR A 181 -4.60 -15.60 -18.06
N GLN A 182 -5.81 -15.04 -17.86
CA GLN A 182 -6.05 -13.61 -17.72
C GLN A 182 -5.86 -13.09 -16.29
N LEU A 183 -5.82 -13.98 -15.29
CA LEU A 183 -5.72 -13.58 -13.89
C LEU A 183 -4.35 -12.97 -13.61
N ARG A 184 -4.35 -11.69 -13.19
CA ARG A 184 -3.16 -10.89 -12.86
C ARG A 184 -3.05 -10.62 -11.37
N GLU A 185 -4.18 -10.38 -10.72
CA GLU A 185 -4.25 -10.00 -9.32
C GLU A 185 -5.05 -11.04 -8.53
N LEU A 186 -4.42 -11.58 -7.48
CA LEU A 186 -5.07 -12.52 -6.59
C LEU A 186 -4.85 -12.10 -5.14
N HIS A 187 -5.96 -11.91 -4.42
CA HIS A 187 -5.98 -11.86 -2.97
C HIS A 187 -6.66 -13.11 -2.42
N VAL A 188 -5.97 -13.84 -1.52
CA VAL A 188 -6.53 -14.98 -0.81
C VAL A 188 -6.44 -14.71 0.68
N ALA A 189 -7.60 -14.49 1.30
CA ALA A 189 -7.72 -14.37 2.75
C ALA A 189 -7.89 -15.73 3.40
N ARG A 190 -7.42 -15.92 4.64
CA ARG A 190 -7.45 -17.21 5.36
C ARG A 190 -6.93 -18.37 4.47
N CYS A 191 -5.78 -18.17 3.84
CA CYS A 191 -5.21 -19.11 2.89
C CYS A 191 -4.97 -20.48 3.54
N THR A 192 -5.55 -21.52 2.94
CA THR A 192 -5.40 -22.92 3.37
C THR A 192 -4.33 -23.64 2.53
N SER A 193 -3.84 -24.78 3.01
CA SER A 193 -2.92 -25.64 2.25
C SER A 193 -3.49 -26.02 0.87
N ALA A 194 -4.80 -26.30 0.80
CA ALA A 194 -5.49 -26.59 -0.45
C ALA A 194 -5.54 -25.38 -1.41
N ALA A 195 -5.76 -24.18 -0.88
CA ALA A 195 -5.73 -22.95 -1.66
C ALA A 195 -4.33 -22.69 -2.23
N LEU A 196 -3.28 -22.90 -1.42
CA LEU A 196 -1.90 -22.73 -1.82
C LEU A 196 -1.48 -23.71 -2.94
N LEU A 197 -1.91 -24.97 -2.90
CA LEU A 197 -1.66 -25.93 -3.99
C LEU A 197 -2.29 -25.49 -5.32
N ARG A 198 -3.48 -24.88 -5.28
CA ARG A 198 -4.14 -24.31 -6.47
C ARG A 198 -3.40 -23.07 -6.97
N LEU A 199 -2.91 -22.24 -6.04
CA LEU A 199 -2.21 -21.00 -6.32
C LEU A 199 -0.91 -21.25 -7.10
N TYR A 200 -0.17 -22.31 -6.78
CA TYR A 200 1.03 -22.75 -7.52
C TYR A 200 0.80 -23.02 -9.00
N GLN A 201 -0.42 -23.35 -9.40
CA GLN A 201 -0.80 -23.68 -10.78
C GLN A 201 -1.19 -22.45 -11.62
N LEU A 202 -1.26 -21.25 -11.03
CA LEU A 202 -1.66 -20.04 -11.75
C LEU A 202 -0.52 -19.51 -12.64
N PRO A 203 -0.77 -19.32 -13.95
CA PRO A 203 0.31 -19.09 -14.92
C PRO A 203 0.78 -17.63 -15.04
N SER A 204 -0.06 -16.66 -14.65
CA SER A 204 0.06 -15.29 -15.18
C SER A 204 0.02 -14.16 -14.13
N LEU A 205 0.12 -14.48 -12.84
CA LEU A 205 0.00 -13.49 -11.77
C LEU A 205 1.11 -12.45 -11.80
N THR A 206 0.72 -11.20 -11.60
CA THR A 206 1.59 -10.04 -11.39
C THR A 206 1.53 -9.55 -9.95
N THR A 207 0.36 -9.68 -9.31
CA THR A 207 0.11 -9.25 -7.93
C THR A 207 -0.47 -10.40 -7.14
N LEU A 208 0.19 -10.74 -6.03
CA LEU A 208 -0.26 -11.78 -5.11
C LEU A 208 -0.34 -11.23 -3.69
N SER A 209 -1.51 -11.35 -3.07
CA SER A 209 -1.75 -10.96 -1.67
C SER A 209 -2.27 -12.16 -0.88
N ILE A 210 -1.54 -12.59 0.14
CA ILE A 210 -1.93 -13.73 0.99
C ILE A 210 -2.13 -13.24 2.41
N GLU A 211 -3.29 -13.59 2.97
CA GLU A 211 -3.61 -13.40 4.37
C GLU A 211 -3.96 -14.74 5.01
N SER A 212 -3.47 -15.04 6.22
CA SER A 212 -3.58 -16.39 6.80
C SER A 212 -4.07 -16.45 8.25
N LYS A 213 -4.29 -15.32 8.93
CA LYS A 213 -4.80 -15.26 10.30
C LYS A 213 -6.32 -15.20 10.25
N ILE A 214 -6.92 -15.92 11.18
CA ILE A 214 -8.34 -15.82 11.48
C ILE A 214 -8.46 -14.61 12.41
N ASP A 215 -9.23 -13.59 12.03
CA ASP A 215 -9.67 -12.60 13.01
C ASP A 215 -10.38 -13.37 14.12
N MET A 216 -9.76 -13.39 15.30
CA MET A 216 -10.41 -13.87 16.51
C MET A 216 -11.50 -12.84 16.83
N GLU A 217 -12.70 -13.02 16.25
CA GLU A 217 -13.87 -12.56 16.97
C GLU A 217 -13.83 -13.22 18.35
N PRO A 218 -14.01 -12.46 19.45
CA PRO A 218 -14.14 -13.06 20.76
C PRO A 218 -15.43 -13.88 20.73
N VAL A 219 -15.31 -15.17 20.45
CA VAL A 219 -16.42 -16.11 20.53
C VAL A 219 -16.95 -16.01 21.95
N GLY A 220 -18.12 -15.37 22.08
CA GLY A 220 -18.87 -15.34 23.32
C GLY A 220 -19.03 -16.77 23.82
N ASN A 221 -18.79 -16.94 25.12
CA ASN A 221 -18.90 -18.18 25.89
C ASN A 221 -19.94 -19.17 25.34
N GLU A 222 -19.53 -20.03 24.41
CA GLU A 222 -20.17 -21.31 24.19
C GLU A 222 -19.07 -22.36 24.03
N THR A 223 -19.19 -23.36 24.87
CA THR A 223 -18.32 -24.54 24.98
C THR A 223 -18.28 -25.29 23.66
N VAL A 224 -17.41 -24.89 22.75
CA VAL A 224 -17.02 -25.72 21.62
C VAL A 224 -15.82 -26.55 22.07
N ALA A 225 -16.10 -27.83 22.32
CA ALA A 225 -15.09 -28.84 22.49
C ALA A 225 -13.99 -28.64 21.45
N ALA A 226 -12.73 -28.62 21.92
CA ALA A 226 -11.55 -28.59 21.08
C ALA A 226 -11.71 -29.60 19.96
N ASN A 227 -11.99 -29.12 18.75
CA ASN A 227 -12.06 -29.94 17.56
C ASN A 227 -10.66 -29.85 16.92
N PRO A 228 -9.78 -30.85 17.12
CA PRO A 228 -8.38 -30.79 16.66
C PRO A 228 -8.23 -30.77 15.13
N GLN A 229 -9.34 -30.83 14.38
CA GLN A 229 -9.35 -30.66 12.93
C GLN A 229 -9.26 -29.20 12.45
N GLN A 230 -9.51 -28.19 13.30
CA GLN A 230 -9.34 -26.78 12.91
C GLN A 230 -7.87 -26.31 12.89
N ASN A 231 -6.92 -27.20 13.20
CA ASN A 231 -5.50 -26.87 13.36
C ASN A 231 -4.60 -27.43 12.22
N LEU A 232 -5.20 -28.03 11.18
CA LEU A 232 -4.48 -28.80 10.15
C LEU A 232 -4.18 -28.06 8.83
N ASP A 233 -4.65 -26.81 8.66
CA ASP A 233 -4.44 -26.02 7.43
C ASP A 233 -3.61 -24.75 7.66
N ARG A 234 -2.59 -24.81 8.53
CA ARG A 234 -1.67 -23.69 8.70
C ARG A 234 -0.62 -23.71 7.59
N VAL A 235 -0.69 -22.70 6.71
CA VAL A 235 0.39 -22.42 5.78
C VAL A 235 1.51 -21.75 6.56
N ASP A 236 2.56 -22.52 6.88
CA ASP A 236 3.73 -22.02 7.61
C ASP A 236 4.89 -21.63 6.68
N GLU A 237 4.86 -22.08 5.42
CA GLU A 237 5.90 -21.83 4.42
C GLU A 237 5.32 -21.60 3.03
N ILE A 238 5.94 -20.67 2.28
CA ILE A 238 5.71 -20.49 0.84
C ILE A 238 7.05 -20.55 0.11
N ASP A 239 7.16 -21.49 -0.83
CA ASP A 239 8.29 -21.56 -1.77
C ASP A 239 7.89 -21.01 -3.14
N MET A 240 8.50 -19.89 -3.51
CA MET A 240 8.25 -19.21 -4.78
C MET A 240 8.70 -20.04 -5.99
N ARG A 241 9.58 -21.05 -5.83
CA ARG A 241 9.97 -21.96 -6.93
C ARG A 241 8.80 -22.81 -7.43
N LEU A 242 7.80 -23.04 -6.57
CA LEU A 242 6.61 -23.82 -6.91
C LEU A 242 5.56 -22.98 -7.64
N LEU A 243 5.68 -21.65 -7.62
CA LEU A 243 4.77 -20.75 -8.33
C LEU A 243 5.09 -20.74 -9.82
N THR A 244 4.15 -21.21 -10.64
CA THR A 244 4.26 -21.09 -12.11
C THR A 244 4.39 -19.64 -12.56
N SER A 245 3.74 -18.71 -11.84
CA SER A 245 3.78 -17.27 -12.09
C SER A 245 4.95 -16.53 -11.43
N ALA A 246 5.91 -17.23 -10.80
CA ALA A 246 7.01 -16.58 -10.07
C ALA A 246 7.77 -15.54 -10.90
N ARG A 247 8.01 -15.83 -12.19
CA ARG A 247 8.78 -14.96 -13.10
C ARG A 247 8.03 -13.69 -13.49
N SER A 248 6.70 -13.72 -13.52
CA SER A 248 5.85 -12.57 -13.86
C SER A 248 5.42 -11.76 -12.64
N LEU A 249 5.64 -12.29 -11.43
CA LEU A 249 5.23 -11.64 -10.20
C LEU A 249 6.01 -10.34 -9.98
N GLN A 250 5.30 -9.23 -9.84
CA GLN A 250 5.84 -7.89 -9.63
C GLN A 250 5.58 -7.39 -8.21
N HIS A 251 4.45 -7.78 -7.63
CA HIS A 251 3.99 -7.30 -6.34
C HIS A 251 3.61 -8.49 -5.45
N LEU A 252 4.22 -8.57 -4.27
CA LEU A 252 3.89 -9.57 -3.26
C LEU A 252 3.46 -8.87 -1.97
N ARG A 253 2.27 -9.20 -1.47
CA ARG A 253 1.77 -8.77 -0.17
C ARG A 253 1.51 -10.00 0.71
N LEU A 254 2.08 -10.00 1.90
CA LEU A 254 1.84 -11.00 2.93
C LEU A 254 1.30 -10.25 4.14
N SER A 255 0.06 -10.51 4.53
CA SER A 255 -0.57 -9.84 5.67
C SER A 255 -1.07 -10.86 6.68
N ASN A 256 -1.05 -10.51 7.96
CA ASN A 256 -1.58 -11.30 9.08
C ASN A 256 -1.34 -12.79 8.84
N SER A 257 -0.08 -13.22 8.70
CA SER A 257 0.22 -14.58 8.27
C SER A 257 0.94 -15.38 9.35
N GLY A 258 0.62 -16.67 9.44
CA GLY A 258 1.38 -17.63 10.26
C GLY A 258 2.72 -18.01 9.64
N LEU A 259 3.07 -17.44 8.47
CA LEU A 259 4.25 -17.79 7.71
C LEU A 259 5.51 -17.56 8.53
N SER A 260 6.30 -18.62 8.66
CA SER A 260 7.61 -18.58 9.29
C SER A 260 8.73 -18.47 8.25
N VAL A 261 8.51 -19.00 7.05
CA VAL A 261 9.51 -19.08 5.98
C VAL A 261 8.91 -18.65 4.65
N VAL A 262 9.63 -17.77 3.94
CA VAL A 262 9.37 -17.46 2.52
C VAL A 262 10.67 -17.65 1.74
N SER A 263 10.64 -18.54 0.76
CA SER A 263 11.83 -19.00 0.03
C SER A 263 11.64 -18.94 -1.49
N GLY A 264 12.72 -19.14 -2.24
CA GLY A 264 12.61 -19.33 -3.69
C GLY A 264 12.56 -18.05 -4.56
N PHE A 265 12.82 -16.87 -4.01
CA PHE A 265 12.79 -15.60 -4.75
C PHE A 265 13.80 -15.48 -5.89
N ALA A 266 14.74 -16.43 -6.03
CA ALA A 266 15.64 -16.49 -7.18
C ALA A 266 14.93 -16.64 -8.54
N CYS A 267 13.71 -17.17 -8.54
CA CYS A 267 12.88 -17.27 -9.75
C CYS A 267 12.03 -16.02 -10.01
N CYS A 268 12.02 -15.05 -9.10
CA CYS A 268 11.20 -13.84 -9.17
C CYS A 268 11.93 -12.70 -9.89
N GLU A 269 12.14 -12.88 -11.20
CA GLU A 269 12.91 -11.97 -12.05
C GLU A 269 12.27 -10.58 -12.21
N SER A 270 10.95 -10.45 -12.01
CA SER A 270 10.20 -9.20 -12.19
C SER A 270 9.76 -8.53 -10.87
N LEU A 271 10.13 -9.09 -9.71
CA LEU A 271 9.61 -8.63 -8.42
C LEU A 271 10.13 -7.24 -8.09
N SER A 272 9.21 -6.30 -7.99
CA SER A 272 9.47 -4.87 -7.79
C SER A 272 9.13 -4.44 -6.37
N THR A 273 8.04 -4.97 -5.79
CA THR A 273 7.59 -4.58 -4.45
C THR A 273 7.26 -5.77 -3.57
N VAL A 274 7.70 -5.71 -2.32
CA VAL A 274 7.33 -6.67 -1.28
C VAL A 274 6.73 -5.92 -0.09
N THR A 275 5.55 -6.33 0.33
CA THR A 275 4.86 -5.79 1.50
C THR A 275 4.60 -6.93 2.48
N VAL A 276 5.04 -6.78 3.73
CA VAL A 276 4.79 -7.74 4.82
C VAL A 276 4.12 -6.99 5.97
N VAL A 277 2.97 -7.45 6.44
CA VAL A 277 2.22 -6.80 7.53
C VAL A 277 1.78 -7.84 8.55
N ASP A 278 1.95 -7.58 9.84
CA ASP A 278 1.51 -8.46 10.94
C ASP A 278 1.95 -9.93 10.75
N CYS A 279 3.21 -10.12 10.35
CA CYS A 279 3.82 -11.44 10.18
C CYS A 279 4.85 -11.65 11.29
N GLU A 280 4.36 -11.94 12.50
CA GLU A 280 5.18 -12.07 13.71
C GLU A 280 6.13 -13.27 13.68
N ARG A 281 5.80 -14.32 12.92
CA ARG A 281 6.62 -15.54 12.82
C ARG A 281 7.68 -15.46 11.72
N LEU A 282 7.60 -14.48 10.83
CA LEU A 282 8.56 -14.30 9.75
C LEU A 282 9.80 -13.59 10.29
N LEU A 283 10.84 -14.37 10.59
CA LEU A 283 12.08 -13.85 11.21
C LEU A 283 13.11 -13.37 10.20
N SER A 284 13.08 -13.91 8.98
CA SER A 284 14.13 -13.68 7.98
C SER A 284 13.56 -13.55 6.58
N LEU A 285 14.17 -12.65 5.82
CA LEU A 285 13.93 -12.45 4.39
C LEU A 285 15.20 -12.74 3.57
N SER A 286 16.06 -13.62 4.07
CA SER A 286 17.36 -13.95 3.48
C SER A 286 17.28 -14.27 1.98
N SER A 287 16.20 -14.92 1.56
CA SER A 287 15.93 -15.29 0.17
C SER A 287 15.75 -14.10 -0.79
N LEU A 288 15.37 -12.90 -0.29
CA LEU A 288 15.11 -11.72 -1.12
C LEU A 288 16.36 -11.15 -1.81
N GLY A 289 17.57 -11.54 -1.38
CA GLY A 289 18.81 -11.05 -2.01
C GLY A 289 18.96 -11.43 -3.49
N HIS A 290 18.15 -12.37 -3.98
CA HIS A 290 18.10 -12.74 -5.39
C HIS A 290 17.11 -11.89 -6.22
N ALA A 291 16.25 -11.10 -5.59
CA ALA A 291 15.28 -10.23 -6.25
C ALA A 291 15.95 -8.92 -6.68
N VAL A 292 16.83 -8.99 -7.68
CA VAL A 292 17.70 -7.88 -8.10
C VAL A 292 16.95 -6.64 -8.62
N LEU A 293 15.71 -6.79 -9.07
CA LEU A 293 14.83 -5.70 -9.52
C LEU A 293 13.94 -5.12 -8.41
N LEU A 294 14.10 -5.57 -7.16
CA LEU A 294 13.32 -5.05 -6.03
C LEU A 294 13.60 -3.57 -5.84
N ARG A 295 12.54 -2.76 -5.90
CA ARG A 295 12.58 -1.29 -5.77
C ARG A 295 12.05 -0.80 -4.44
N SER A 296 11.04 -1.47 -3.89
CA SER A 296 10.39 -1.05 -2.66
C SER A 296 10.13 -2.24 -1.75
N ILE A 297 10.47 -2.09 -0.47
CA ILE A 297 10.11 -3.05 0.57
C ILE A 297 9.41 -2.33 1.71
N SER A 298 8.27 -2.85 2.15
CA SER A 298 7.49 -2.33 3.27
C SER A 298 7.21 -3.44 4.25
N ILE A 299 7.61 -3.29 5.50
CA ILE A 299 7.43 -4.32 6.53
C ILE A 299 6.86 -3.65 7.77
N SER A 300 5.73 -4.13 8.25
CA SER A 300 5.02 -3.56 9.39
C SER A 300 4.66 -4.66 10.38
N TRP A 301 4.80 -4.39 11.68
CA TRP A 301 4.41 -5.34 12.73
C TRP A 301 4.99 -6.75 12.53
N SER A 302 6.28 -6.83 12.25
CA SER A 302 6.98 -8.10 12.03
C SER A 302 8.19 -8.24 12.94
N ALA A 303 8.62 -9.49 13.13
CA ALA A 303 9.80 -9.85 13.91
C ALA A 303 11.08 -9.96 13.05
N VAL A 304 11.04 -9.52 11.79
CA VAL A 304 12.23 -9.42 10.93
C VAL A 304 13.30 -8.55 11.61
N SER A 305 14.48 -9.14 11.79
CA SER A 305 15.62 -8.49 12.45
C SER A 305 16.85 -8.34 11.56
N ASP A 306 16.97 -9.18 10.51
CA ASP A 306 18.12 -9.21 9.61
C ASP A 306 17.77 -8.66 8.22
N LEU A 307 18.51 -7.62 7.81
CA LEU A 307 18.40 -6.97 6.49
C LEU A 307 19.53 -7.37 5.55
N GLY A 308 20.43 -8.29 5.92
CA GLY A 308 21.63 -8.63 5.17
C GLY A 308 21.37 -9.00 3.69
N ALA A 309 20.23 -9.63 3.40
CA ALA A 309 19.82 -9.93 2.03
C ALA A 309 19.55 -8.70 1.16
N LEU A 310 19.08 -7.59 1.75
CA LEU A 310 18.79 -6.36 1.02
C LEU A 310 20.05 -5.68 0.48
N ALA A 311 21.23 -6.00 1.00
CA ALA A 311 22.50 -5.50 0.49
C ALA A 311 22.75 -5.89 -0.99
N ALA A 312 22.17 -7.00 -1.44
CA ALA A 312 22.27 -7.46 -2.83
C ALA A 312 21.25 -6.79 -3.78
N CYS A 313 20.23 -6.09 -3.24
CA CYS A 313 19.16 -5.46 -4.01
C CYS A 313 19.61 -4.11 -4.58
N SER A 314 20.41 -4.12 -5.64
CA SER A 314 20.99 -2.90 -6.24
C SER A 314 19.98 -1.87 -6.78
N CYS A 315 18.72 -2.28 -7.03
CA CYS A 315 17.65 -1.41 -7.51
C CYS A 315 16.78 -0.82 -6.39
N LEU A 316 17.08 -1.10 -5.13
CA LEU A 316 16.26 -0.69 -4.00
C LEU A 316 16.26 0.83 -3.86
N GLU A 317 15.07 1.43 -3.95
CA GLU A 317 14.83 2.87 -3.93
C GLU A 317 14.14 3.30 -2.63
N ARG A 318 13.24 2.47 -2.09
CA ARG A 318 12.47 2.76 -0.88
C ARG A 318 12.47 1.59 0.09
N ILE A 319 12.62 1.92 1.36
CA ILE A 319 12.50 0.99 2.48
C ILE A 319 11.59 1.60 3.53
N THR A 320 10.57 0.87 3.93
CA THR A 320 9.65 1.25 5.00
C THR A 320 9.56 0.13 6.04
N PHE A 321 9.84 0.45 7.29
CA PHE A 321 9.75 -0.46 8.42
C PHE A 321 8.96 0.19 9.55
N ASP A 322 7.71 -0.23 9.71
CA ASP A 322 6.82 0.30 10.73
C ASP A 322 6.73 -0.66 11.91
N THR A 323 7.06 -0.16 13.11
CA THR A 323 6.86 -0.88 14.36
C THR A 323 7.63 -2.21 14.41
N CYS A 324 8.73 -2.31 13.66
CA CYS A 324 9.63 -3.46 13.63
C CYS A 324 10.66 -3.36 14.77
N ARG A 325 10.27 -3.77 15.98
CA ARG A 325 11.08 -3.59 17.19
C ARG A 325 12.33 -4.48 17.28
N ALA A 326 12.34 -5.60 16.55
CA ALA A 326 13.48 -6.53 16.54
C ALA A 326 14.61 -6.08 15.60
N MET A 327 14.35 -5.12 14.71
CA MET A 327 15.37 -4.58 13.83
C MET A 327 16.19 -3.52 14.56
N GLU A 328 17.46 -3.82 14.81
CA GLU A 328 18.35 -2.91 15.54
C GLU A 328 19.36 -2.17 14.65
N SER A 329 19.64 -2.67 13.44
CA SER A 329 20.70 -2.14 12.58
C SER A 329 20.27 -1.96 11.12
N LEU A 330 20.73 -0.86 10.51
CA LEU A 330 20.57 -0.52 9.10
C LEU A 330 21.86 -0.73 8.28
N ALA A 331 22.90 -1.33 8.87
CA ALA A 331 24.22 -1.44 8.25
C ALA A 331 24.21 -2.17 6.89
N ALA A 332 23.27 -3.09 6.67
CA ALA A 332 23.09 -3.78 5.39
C ALA A 332 22.72 -2.85 4.22
N LEU A 333 22.25 -1.62 4.52
CA LEU A 333 21.87 -0.62 3.53
C LEU A 333 23.02 0.32 3.16
N ALA A 334 24.18 0.19 3.81
CA ALA A 334 25.32 1.06 3.57
C ALA A 334 25.75 1.01 2.10
N GLY A 335 25.86 2.18 1.47
CA GLY A 335 26.30 2.32 0.09
C GLY A 335 25.27 1.88 -0.95
N ALA A 336 24.01 1.64 -0.57
CA ALA A 336 22.96 1.26 -1.51
C ALA A 336 22.81 2.32 -2.62
N PRO A 337 23.04 1.96 -3.91
CA PRO A 337 23.35 2.94 -4.96
C PRO A 337 22.13 3.76 -5.39
N ARG A 338 20.92 3.22 -5.21
CA ARG A 338 19.65 3.85 -5.62
C ARG A 338 18.72 4.18 -4.47
N LEU A 339 19.11 3.90 -3.23
CA LEU A 339 18.25 4.12 -2.07
C LEU A 339 18.00 5.61 -1.89
N ARG A 340 16.73 6.01 -1.91
CA ARG A 340 16.26 7.40 -1.79
C ARG A 340 15.53 7.66 -0.49
N GLU A 341 14.78 6.68 -0.01
CA GLU A 341 13.89 6.83 1.13
C GLU A 341 14.08 5.69 2.11
N VAL A 342 14.37 6.03 3.37
CA VAL A 342 14.39 5.10 4.49
C VAL A 342 13.43 5.61 5.54
N ASP A 343 12.38 4.85 5.80
CA ASP A 343 11.44 5.07 6.89
C ASP A 343 11.50 3.86 7.83
N VAL A 344 11.83 4.10 9.10
CA VAL A 344 11.92 3.07 10.12
C VAL A 344 11.07 3.42 11.34
N PHE A 345 9.91 4.06 11.11
CA PHE A 345 8.96 4.49 12.15
C PHE A 345 8.76 3.47 13.28
N CYS A 346 8.92 3.93 14.53
CA CYS A 346 8.75 3.13 15.75
C CYS A 346 9.50 1.77 15.78
N SER A 347 10.62 1.67 15.06
CA SER A 347 11.48 0.47 15.04
C SER A 347 12.49 0.41 16.19
N GLY A 348 13.20 -0.71 16.30
CA GLY A 348 14.26 -0.94 17.29
C GLY A 348 15.63 -0.38 16.91
N VAL A 349 15.73 0.40 15.81
CA VAL A 349 17.01 0.86 15.25
C VAL A 349 17.79 1.66 16.27
N ARG A 350 19.09 1.36 16.41
CA ARG A 350 19.98 1.97 17.40
C ARG A 350 20.94 3.00 16.80
N ASP A 351 21.31 2.80 15.54
CA ASP A 351 22.20 3.70 14.82
C ASP A 351 21.90 3.73 13.32
N VAL A 352 22.41 4.77 12.68
CA VAL A 352 22.21 5.08 11.26
C VAL A 352 23.53 4.96 10.48
N ASN A 353 24.45 4.14 10.98
CA ASN A 353 25.78 3.99 10.38
C ASN A 353 25.70 3.50 8.94
N GLY A 354 26.56 4.07 8.09
CA GLY A 354 26.64 3.71 6.68
C GLY A 354 25.64 4.44 5.77
N LEU A 355 24.55 5.02 6.29
CA LEU A 355 23.56 5.72 5.45
C LEU A 355 24.13 6.96 4.74
N ALA A 356 25.14 7.63 5.31
CA ALA A 356 25.83 8.75 4.64
C ALA A 356 26.55 8.33 3.34
N SER A 357 26.89 7.05 3.20
CA SER A 357 27.53 6.52 1.99
C SER A 357 26.55 6.23 0.84
N CYS A 358 25.23 6.31 1.09
CA CYS A 358 24.21 6.13 0.06
C CYS A 358 24.14 7.38 -0.83
N PRO A 359 24.51 7.31 -2.12
CA PRO A 359 24.69 8.49 -2.96
C PRO A 359 23.37 9.18 -3.34
N CYS A 360 22.25 8.46 -3.22
CA CYS A 360 20.91 8.92 -3.61
C CYS A 360 19.96 9.15 -2.43
N LEU A 361 20.38 8.97 -1.18
CA LEU A 361 19.48 9.05 -0.04
C LEU A 361 19.00 10.50 0.16
N GLU A 362 17.68 10.71 0.06
CA GLU A 362 17.04 12.03 0.15
C GLU A 362 16.23 12.19 1.43
N THR A 363 15.56 11.13 1.90
CA THR A 363 14.66 11.18 3.06
C THR A 363 14.99 10.08 4.05
N LEU A 364 15.13 10.47 5.33
CA LEU A 364 15.31 9.56 6.45
C LEU A 364 14.27 9.86 7.54
N CYS A 365 13.38 8.92 7.81
CA CYS A 365 12.40 8.97 8.89
C CYS A 365 12.78 7.94 9.98
N LEU A 366 13.06 8.47 11.17
CA LEU A 366 13.41 7.78 12.41
C LEU A 366 12.36 8.06 13.50
N THR A 367 11.17 8.50 13.12
CA THR A 367 10.15 8.95 14.06
C THR A 367 9.80 7.82 15.04
N GLY A 368 9.85 8.11 16.34
CA GLY A 368 9.58 7.12 17.38
C GLY A 368 10.68 6.07 17.60
N CYS A 369 11.84 6.17 16.94
CA CYS A 369 12.99 5.29 17.18
C CYS A 369 13.70 5.67 18.48
N ARG A 370 13.27 5.06 19.59
CA ARG A 370 13.68 5.47 20.94
C ARG A 370 15.13 5.13 21.30
N PHE A 371 15.81 4.31 20.50
CA PHE A 371 17.19 3.91 20.76
C PHE A 371 18.23 4.68 19.94
N VAL A 372 17.80 5.44 18.93
CA VAL A 372 18.71 6.30 18.16
C VAL A 372 19.05 7.53 19.00
N THR A 373 20.32 7.66 19.37
CA THR A 373 20.82 8.80 20.16
C THR A 373 21.77 9.72 19.39
N ASP A 374 22.32 9.25 18.28
CA ASP A 374 23.39 9.92 17.54
C ASP A 374 23.11 9.94 16.03
N LEU A 375 23.08 11.14 15.45
CA LEU A 375 22.93 11.38 14.01
C LEU A 375 24.23 11.81 13.32
N SER A 376 25.34 11.91 14.05
CA SER A 376 26.64 12.24 13.46
C SER A 376 27.15 11.28 12.37
N PRO A 377 26.74 9.99 12.32
CA PRO A 377 27.06 9.14 11.17
C PRO A 377 26.48 9.60 9.84
N LEU A 378 25.53 10.55 9.84
CA LEU A 378 24.95 11.14 8.64
C LEU A 378 25.76 12.32 8.09
N ALA A 379 26.85 12.72 8.76
CA ALA A 379 27.68 13.85 8.34
C ALA A 379 28.15 13.70 6.89
N GLY A 380 28.00 14.77 6.11
CA GLY A 380 28.41 14.83 4.70
C GLY A 380 27.53 14.03 3.74
N ALA A 381 26.37 13.52 4.15
CA ALA A 381 25.46 12.79 3.27
C ALA A 381 25.10 13.65 2.04
N PRO A 382 25.41 13.19 0.81
CA PRO A 382 25.54 14.08 -0.35
C PRO A 382 24.20 14.61 -0.88
N ARG A 383 23.10 13.89 -0.66
CA ARG A 383 21.76 14.22 -1.17
C ARG A 383 20.68 14.23 -0.10
N LEU A 384 21.03 14.06 1.17
CA LEU A 384 20.05 13.99 2.25
C LEU A 384 19.37 15.35 2.41
N ARG A 385 18.05 15.40 2.23
CA ARG A 385 17.21 16.61 2.24
C ARG A 385 16.33 16.69 3.47
N ILE A 386 15.77 15.57 3.90
CA ILE A 386 14.79 15.51 4.98
C ILE A 386 15.25 14.49 6.01
N ILE A 387 15.38 14.95 7.25
CA ILE A 387 15.53 14.08 8.43
C ILE A 387 14.34 14.32 9.34
N ASP A 388 13.61 13.27 9.66
CA ASP A 388 12.63 13.28 10.75
C ASP A 388 13.07 12.33 11.85
N ALA A 389 13.46 12.89 13.00
CA ALA A 389 13.80 12.11 14.18
C ALA A 389 12.82 12.37 15.33
N SER A 390 11.61 12.86 15.03
CA SER A 390 10.64 13.23 16.05
C SER A 390 10.32 12.06 16.99
N PHE A 391 10.05 12.34 18.27
CA PHE A 391 9.78 11.34 19.30
C PHE A 391 10.89 10.27 19.48
N SER A 392 12.13 10.57 19.08
CA SER A 392 13.32 9.76 19.36
C SER A 392 14.07 10.28 20.60
N THR A 393 15.20 9.64 20.93
CA THR A 393 16.11 10.07 22.01
C THR A 393 17.41 10.67 21.48
N VAL A 394 17.38 11.20 20.25
CA VAL A 394 18.52 11.88 19.63
C VAL A 394 19.00 13.02 20.54
N ARG A 395 20.32 13.08 20.72
CA ARG A 395 21.03 14.13 21.48
C ARG A 395 22.23 14.69 20.72
N ASN A 396 22.85 13.88 19.87
CA ASN A 396 24.01 14.28 19.09
C ASN A 396 23.61 14.59 17.64
N LEU A 397 23.78 15.85 17.24
CA LEU A 397 23.50 16.37 15.90
C LEU A 397 24.79 16.76 15.16
N GLN A 398 25.97 16.45 15.72
CA GLN A 398 27.26 16.87 15.16
C GLN A 398 27.43 16.45 13.70
N GLY A 399 27.99 17.35 12.89
CA GLY A 399 28.24 17.07 11.47
C GLY A 399 27.03 17.17 10.54
N LEU A 400 25.79 17.28 11.03
CA LEU A 400 24.61 17.47 10.16
C LEU A 400 24.69 18.78 9.35
N GLY A 401 25.35 19.82 9.87
CA GLY A 401 25.65 21.05 9.15
C GLY A 401 26.52 20.87 7.91
N THR A 402 27.22 19.74 7.77
CA THR A 402 28.08 19.46 6.61
C THR A 402 27.32 18.85 5.43
N CYS A 403 26.04 18.48 5.60
CA CYS A 403 25.20 17.92 4.55
C CYS A 403 24.79 19.02 3.55
N PRO A 404 25.23 18.97 2.28
CA PRO A 404 25.07 20.08 1.34
C PRO A 404 23.61 20.32 0.91
N SER A 405 22.77 19.28 0.95
CA SER A 405 21.38 19.33 0.48
C SER A 405 20.34 19.30 1.60
N LEU A 406 20.73 19.36 2.87
CA LEU A 406 19.80 19.23 3.99
C LEU A 406 18.86 20.43 4.07
N GLU A 407 17.56 20.22 3.89
CA GLU A 407 16.52 21.27 3.82
C GLU A 407 15.62 21.28 5.05
N VAL A 408 15.28 20.10 5.58
CA VAL A 408 14.31 19.94 6.67
C VAL A 408 14.85 19.01 7.74
N VAL A 409 14.83 19.48 8.98
CA VAL A 409 15.15 18.68 10.17
C VAL A 409 13.99 18.75 11.15
N ARG A 410 13.37 17.61 11.45
CA ARG A 410 12.31 17.50 12.48
C ARG A 410 12.87 16.79 13.71
N LEU A 411 12.76 17.45 14.84
CA LEU A 411 13.23 17.02 16.16
C LEU A 411 12.11 17.15 17.19
N ASP A 412 10.84 17.14 16.76
CA ASP A 412 9.71 17.32 17.65
C ASP A 412 9.75 16.26 18.77
N ALA A 413 9.54 16.68 20.02
CA ALA A 413 9.61 15.86 21.22
C ALA A 413 10.95 15.11 21.44
N CYS A 414 12.06 15.54 20.82
CA CYS A 414 13.40 15.06 21.13
C CYS A 414 13.96 15.76 22.38
N ILE A 415 13.47 15.38 23.55
CA ILE A 415 13.75 16.07 24.82
C ILE A 415 15.24 16.09 25.23
N ALA A 416 16.06 15.22 24.66
CA ALA A 416 17.50 15.13 24.93
C ALA A 416 18.36 16.08 24.07
N VAL A 417 17.75 16.79 23.11
CA VAL A 417 18.44 17.82 22.31
C VAL A 417 18.47 19.13 23.10
N HIS A 418 19.68 19.61 23.41
CA HIS A 418 19.90 20.88 24.11
C HIS A 418 20.70 21.90 23.30
N ASN A 419 21.21 21.51 22.13
CA ASN A 419 22.07 22.38 21.32
C ASN A 419 21.83 22.18 19.82
N LEU A 420 21.42 23.25 19.13
CA LEU A 420 21.19 23.27 17.68
C LEU A 420 22.35 23.87 16.88
N ASN A 421 23.44 24.32 17.52
CA ASN A 421 24.62 24.84 16.83
C ASN A 421 25.18 23.91 15.74
N PRO A 422 25.13 22.56 15.88
CA PRO A 422 25.56 21.67 14.81
C PRO A 422 24.83 21.82 13.47
N LEU A 423 23.66 22.47 13.46
CA LEU A 423 22.88 22.75 12.26
C LEU A 423 23.15 24.14 11.67
N ALA A 424 23.93 24.98 12.37
CA ALA A 424 24.11 26.40 12.03
C ALA A 424 24.72 26.63 10.64
N ASP A 425 25.61 25.72 10.23
CA ASP A 425 26.39 25.80 8.98
C ASP A 425 25.74 25.05 7.81
N ALA A 426 24.55 24.48 8.01
CA ALA A 426 23.83 23.75 6.96
C ALA A 426 23.43 24.70 5.81
N PRO A 427 24.01 24.57 4.61
CA PRO A 427 23.92 25.60 3.56
C PRO A 427 22.51 25.72 2.96
N SER A 428 21.78 24.60 2.90
CA SER A 428 20.47 24.50 2.25
C SER A 428 19.30 24.43 3.24
N LEU A 429 19.57 24.53 4.55
CA LEU A 429 18.56 24.28 5.59
C LEU A 429 17.50 25.38 5.56
N LYS A 430 16.22 24.97 5.52
CA LYS A 430 15.05 25.87 5.41
C LYS A 430 14.18 25.80 6.67
N TYR A 431 13.96 24.59 7.19
CA TYR A 431 13.01 24.34 8.27
C TYR A 431 13.60 23.45 9.36
N VAL A 432 13.48 23.89 10.61
CA VAL A 432 13.79 23.11 11.80
C VAL A 432 12.56 23.08 12.70
N PHE A 433 12.01 21.89 12.91
CA PHE A 433 10.85 21.68 13.78
C PHE A 433 11.34 21.13 15.12
N VAL A 434 10.97 21.80 16.21
CA VAL A 434 11.42 21.51 17.58
C VAL A 434 10.28 21.66 18.59
N LYS A 435 9.07 21.26 18.19
CA LYS A 435 7.89 21.28 19.06
C LYS A 435 8.12 20.36 20.27
N GLY A 436 7.80 20.83 21.47
CA GLY A 436 7.86 20.00 22.68
C GLY A 436 9.28 19.82 23.26
N LEU A 437 10.25 20.62 22.81
CA LEU A 437 11.56 20.76 23.44
C LEU A 437 11.50 21.84 24.53
N ASP A 438 12.41 21.76 25.50
CA ASP A 438 12.58 22.84 26.47
C ASP A 438 13.33 24.02 25.82
N HIS A 439 12.56 24.95 25.26
CA HIS A 439 13.10 26.13 24.59
C HIS A 439 13.89 27.08 25.51
N ALA A 440 13.76 26.97 26.84
CA ALA A 440 14.54 27.76 27.78
C ALA A 440 15.97 27.21 27.96
N ALA A 441 16.13 25.89 27.85
CA ALA A 441 17.42 25.22 27.92
C ALA A 441 18.10 25.03 26.55
N LEU A 442 17.37 25.27 25.44
CA LEU A 442 17.85 25.02 24.09
C LEU A 442 18.77 26.14 23.60
N VAL A 443 19.99 25.78 23.20
CA VAL A 443 20.94 26.70 22.58
C VAL A 443 20.63 26.86 21.09
N TYR A 444 20.25 28.09 20.70
CA TYR A 444 19.97 28.46 19.32
C TYR A 444 21.15 29.17 18.65
N PRO A 445 21.58 28.73 17.47
CA PRO A 445 22.44 29.56 16.63
C PRO A 445 21.63 30.69 16.00
N SER A 446 22.21 31.89 15.96
CA SER A 446 21.59 33.09 15.37
C SER A 446 21.28 32.95 13.87
N SER A 447 21.93 32.02 13.17
CA SER A 447 21.67 31.73 11.76
C SER A 447 20.37 30.95 11.51
N LEU A 448 19.79 30.32 12.54
CA LEU A 448 18.61 29.45 12.41
C LEU A 448 17.32 30.07 12.95
N THR A 449 17.35 31.20 13.64
CA THR A 449 16.16 31.85 14.21
C THR A 449 14.97 32.03 13.25
N PRO A 450 15.12 32.43 11.97
CA PRO A 450 13.98 32.54 11.06
C PRO A 450 13.51 31.18 10.49
N LYS A 451 14.29 30.12 10.70
CA LYS A 451 14.06 28.77 10.15
C LYS A 451 13.44 27.81 11.17
N ILE A 452 13.31 28.24 12.43
CA ILE A 452 12.83 27.42 13.53
C ILE A 452 11.32 27.65 13.74
N PHE A 453 10.55 26.56 13.78
CA PHE A 453 9.10 26.59 13.93
C PHE A 453 8.68 25.91 15.24
N PRO A 454 8.64 26.65 16.36
CA PRO A 454 8.04 26.18 17.59
C PRO A 454 6.51 26.36 17.46
N THR A 455 5.75 25.30 17.19
CA THR A 455 4.28 25.47 17.24
C THR A 455 3.87 25.70 18.70
N ALA A 456 3.27 26.85 18.97
CA ALA A 456 2.84 27.31 20.28
C ALA A 456 2.04 26.26 21.06
N ALA A 457 2.42 26.03 22.32
CA ALA A 457 1.50 25.54 23.33
C ALA A 457 0.33 26.54 23.46
N GLY A 458 -0.88 26.01 23.63
CA GLY A 458 -2.15 26.72 23.44
C GLY A 458 -2.20 28.15 23.99
N ARG A 459 -2.55 29.09 23.11
CA ARG A 459 -3.37 30.23 23.55
C ARG A 459 -4.78 29.69 23.75
N SER A 460 -5.22 29.61 25.00
CA SER A 460 -6.64 29.56 25.33
C SER A 460 -7.34 30.75 24.66
N PRO A 461 -8.45 30.55 23.93
CA PRO A 461 -9.31 31.67 23.58
C PRO A 461 -9.93 32.21 24.88
N GLN A 462 -9.66 33.48 25.19
CA GLN A 462 -10.57 34.26 26.02
C GLN A 462 -11.72 34.76 25.16
#